data_AF-A0A2D7VTK7-F1
#
_entry.id   AF-A0A2D7VTK7-F1
#
_cell.length_a   1.000
_cell.length_b   1.000
_cell.length_c   1.000
_cell.angle_alpha   90.00
_cell.angle_beta   90.00
_cell.angle_gamma   90.00
#
_symmetry.space_group_name_H-M   'P 1'
#
loop_
_entity.id
_entity.type
_entity.pdbx_description
1 polymer ?
#
loop_
_entity_poly.entity_id
_entity_poly.type
_entity_poly.pdbx_seq_one_letter_code
_entity_poly.pdbx_strand_id
1 'polypeptide(L)'
;MIRFLKSLYLTPRFFYAIAVLVVLFLLSYGWNEMYGITWLVALGIGVLILFEVAMLYSSSALSAKRILPEKFSNSDQNEVMIQLTNKHPFTISVGIVDELPVQFQKRDFFQTTKLLGKERTTYSYSVRPVERGAYVFGNLNLYASSVIGLLRRRYTFSNEQKVKVYPSFIQMKKYDFLAIDNRLSHIGLKKIRKIGHTMEFEQIKEYVSGDDVRTVNWKATAKQARLMVNQFQDEKMQPVYSIIDTSRVMKMPFNELKLVDYAINSALAFSNIALKKNDKVGLVNFSNTIGNFLPAQAKKTYLNNILETLYNMDSEFLDSDFGLLQAMVRRRITHRSLLLLYTNFEHISSLHRKLPYLQAIAKKHVLVVIFFENTELRKLSDVAPENVSDIFDQTIAQQFQFDKKLMVRELQQRGIQTVLTAPEDLTVNTINKYLEIKARGLL
;
A
#
# COMPACT_ATOMS: atom_id res chain seq x y z
N MET A 1 -6.80 42.19 -19.06
CA MET A 1 -5.33 42.29 -19.19
C MET A 1 -4.56 41.36 -18.25
N ILE A 2 -4.80 41.37 -16.93
CA ILE A 2 -4.05 40.56 -15.94
C ILE A 2 -4.13 39.04 -16.21
N ARG A 3 -5.30 38.50 -16.58
CA ARG A 3 -5.45 37.06 -16.92
C ARG A 3 -4.71 36.65 -18.20
N PHE A 4 -4.60 37.56 -19.17
CA PHE A 4 -3.86 37.34 -20.41
C PHE A 4 -2.35 37.23 -20.10
N LEU A 5 -1.80 38.21 -19.38
CA LEU A 5 -0.39 38.20 -18.97
C LEU A 5 -0.03 37.02 -18.07
N LYS A 6 -0.93 36.61 -17.15
CA LYS A 6 -0.70 35.43 -16.29
C LYS A 6 -0.75 34.08 -17.03
N SER A 7 -1.26 34.05 -18.26
CA SER A 7 -1.37 32.81 -19.05
C SER A 7 -0.39 32.75 -20.22
N LEU A 8 0.26 33.85 -20.58
CA LEU A 8 1.23 33.90 -21.67
C LEU A 8 2.65 33.63 -21.13
N TYR A 9 3.35 32.69 -21.77
CA TYR A 9 4.72 32.33 -21.45
C TYR A 9 5.58 32.42 -22.70
N LEU A 10 6.81 32.93 -22.55
CA LEU A 10 7.80 33.00 -23.61
C LEU A 10 8.60 31.70 -23.65
N THR A 11 8.87 31.18 -24.84
CA THR A 11 9.68 29.95 -25.00
C THR A 11 11.16 30.29 -25.24
N PRO A 12 12.09 29.33 -25.11
CA PRO A 12 13.47 29.52 -25.52
C PRO A 12 13.64 30.01 -26.97
N ARG A 13 12.74 29.62 -27.89
CA ARG A 13 12.77 30.07 -29.29
C ARG A 13 12.57 31.57 -29.42
N PHE A 14 11.71 32.16 -28.58
CA PHE A 14 11.52 33.61 -28.55
C PHE A 14 12.80 34.33 -28.13
N PHE A 15 13.49 33.84 -27.10
CA PHE A 15 14.76 34.42 -26.67
C PHE A 15 15.86 34.26 -27.72
N TYR A 16 15.93 33.14 -28.43
CA TYR A 16 16.85 32.98 -29.56
C TYR A 16 16.52 33.93 -30.72
N ALA A 17 15.24 34.09 -31.07
CA ALA A 17 14.81 35.01 -32.11
C ALA A 17 15.20 36.46 -31.78
N ILE A 18 15.01 36.88 -30.51
CA ILE A 18 15.46 38.20 -30.04
C ILE A 18 16.98 38.31 -30.04
N ALA A 19 17.71 37.29 -29.57
CA ALA A 19 19.17 37.33 -29.55
C ALA A 19 19.76 37.50 -30.96
N VAL A 20 19.22 36.75 -31.94
CA VAL A 20 19.58 36.92 -33.36
C VAL A 20 19.24 38.32 -33.85
N LEU A 21 18.06 38.85 -33.50
CA LEU A 21 17.67 40.20 -33.86
C LEU A 21 18.63 41.26 -33.31
N VAL A 22 19.06 41.12 -32.05
CA VAL A 22 20.05 42.01 -31.41
C VAL A 22 21.37 41.97 -32.15
N VAL A 23 21.86 40.76 -32.49
CA VAL A 23 23.11 40.61 -33.27
C VAL A 23 22.98 41.26 -34.66
N LEU A 24 21.85 41.10 -35.35
CA LEU A 24 21.61 41.75 -36.64
C LEU A 24 21.62 43.27 -36.53
N PHE A 25 21.00 43.83 -35.49
CA PHE A 25 21.03 45.27 -35.24
C PHE A 25 22.47 45.77 -34.97
N LEU A 26 23.26 45.04 -34.18
CA LEU A 26 24.67 45.37 -33.96
C LEU A 26 25.49 45.35 -35.25
N LEU A 27 25.29 44.34 -36.12
CA LEU A 27 25.98 44.24 -37.40
C LEU A 27 25.55 45.35 -38.38
N SER A 28 24.28 45.75 -38.35
CA SER A 28 23.77 46.83 -39.20
C SER A 28 24.40 48.20 -38.94
N TYR A 29 25.03 48.41 -37.78
CA TYR A 29 25.80 49.62 -37.52
C TYR A 29 27.00 49.76 -38.48
N GLY A 30 27.60 48.64 -38.90
CA GLY A 30 28.73 48.63 -39.84
C GLY A 30 28.35 48.72 -41.31
N TRP A 31 27.10 48.40 -41.66
CA TRP A 31 26.60 48.37 -43.04
C TRP A 31 25.18 48.94 -43.12
N ASN A 32 25.05 50.19 -43.60
CA ASN A 32 23.77 50.90 -43.68
C ASN A 32 22.66 50.14 -44.43
N GLU A 33 22.99 49.35 -45.46
CA GLU A 33 22.03 48.54 -46.22
C GLU A 33 21.37 47.43 -45.38
N MET A 34 22.07 46.93 -44.35
CA MET A 34 21.55 45.88 -43.46
C MET A 34 20.53 46.41 -42.44
N TYR A 35 20.48 47.72 -42.21
CA TYR A 35 19.56 48.31 -41.23
C TYR A 35 18.10 48.15 -41.66
N GLY A 36 17.78 48.42 -42.93
CA GLY A 36 16.43 48.24 -43.47
C GLY A 36 15.98 46.78 -43.41
N ILE A 37 16.87 45.85 -43.79
CA ILE A 37 16.60 44.41 -43.74
C ILE A 37 16.34 43.94 -42.31
N THR A 38 17.12 44.43 -41.34
CA THR A 38 16.94 44.07 -39.93
C THR A 38 15.58 44.52 -39.39
N TRP A 39 15.10 45.70 -39.79
CA TRP A 39 13.74 46.15 -39.45
C TRP A 39 12.65 45.29 -40.09
N LEU A 40 12.84 44.82 -41.32
CA LEU A 40 11.90 43.89 -41.96
C LEU A 40 11.85 42.54 -41.22
N VAL A 41 13.00 42.03 -40.75
CA VAL A 41 13.05 40.82 -39.91
C VAL A 41 12.34 41.05 -38.58
N ALA A 42 12.56 42.21 -37.93
CA ALA A 42 11.88 42.58 -36.69
C ALA A 42 10.36 42.61 -36.87
N LEU A 43 9.88 43.23 -37.95
CA LEU A 43 8.46 43.29 -38.31
C LEU A 43 7.91 41.88 -38.55
N GLY A 44 8.64 41.03 -39.28
CA GLY A 44 8.27 39.64 -39.53
C GLY A 44 8.10 38.83 -38.24
N ILE A 45 9.03 38.96 -37.29
CA ILE A 45 8.92 38.32 -35.97
C ILE A 45 7.72 38.88 -35.20
N GLY A 46 7.49 40.20 -35.24
CA GLY A 46 6.33 40.84 -34.61
C GLY A 46 5.00 40.32 -35.16
N VAL A 47 4.88 40.16 -36.47
CA VAL A 47 3.71 39.58 -37.15
C VAL A 47 3.52 38.11 -36.73
N LEU A 48 4.58 37.31 -36.68
CA LEU A 48 4.51 35.91 -36.24
C LEU A 48 4.04 35.80 -34.78
N ILE A 49 4.51 36.69 -33.91
CA ILE A 49 4.08 36.75 -32.50
C ILE A 49 2.58 37.09 -32.42
N LEU A 50 2.13 38.14 -33.12
CA LEU A 50 0.72 38.54 -33.12
C LEU A 50 -0.18 37.42 -33.68
N PHE A 51 0.27 36.77 -34.76
CA PHE A 51 -0.41 35.63 -35.35
C PHE A 51 -0.50 34.45 -34.36
N GLU A 52 0.60 34.09 -33.68
CA GLU A 52 0.61 33.02 -32.68
C GLU A 52 -0.27 33.35 -31.46
N VAL A 53 -0.29 34.61 -31.00
CA VAL A 53 -1.22 35.06 -29.96
C VAL A 53 -2.67 34.88 -30.41
N ALA A 54 -3.04 35.37 -31.59
CA ALA A 54 -4.40 35.25 -32.10
C ALA A 54 -4.83 33.77 -32.23
N MET A 55 -3.91 32.93 -32.72
CA MET A 55 -4.11 31.50 -32.92
C MET A 55 -4.29 30.74 -31.60
N LEU A 56 -3.45 31.02 -30.59
CA LEU A 56 -3.52 30.39 -29.26
C LEU A 56 -4.68 30.92 -28.40
N TYR A 57 -5.10 32.17 -28.59
CA TYR A 57 -6.15 32.83 -27.79
C TYR A 57 -7.54 32.83 -28.41
N SER A 58 -7.74 32.22 -29.59
CA SER A 58 -9.10 32.00 -30.13
C SER A 58 -9.95 31.14 -29.17
N SER A 59 -11.27 31.37 -29.15
CA SER A 59 -12.16 30.94 -28.07
C SER A 59 -12.22 29.42 -27.81
N SER A 60 -12.15 29.04 -26.52
CA SER A 60 -12.30 27.68 -25.94
C SER A 60 -11.56 26.55 -26.66
N ALA A 61 -10.24 26.67 -26.77
CA ALA A 61 -9.49 25.90 -27.75
C ALA A 61 -8.77 24.64 -27.24
N LEU A 62 -8.60 24.49 -25.93
CA LEU A 62 -8.11 23.25 -25.29
C LEU A 62 -9.04 22.88 -24.13
N SER A 63 -9.37 21.61 -24.00
CA SER A 63 -10.13 21.06 -22.87
C SER A 63 -9.37 19.90 -22.27
N ALA A 64 -9.30 19.82 -20.95
CA ALA A 64 -8.71 18.70 -20.27
C ALA A 64 -9.47 18.32 -19.00
N LYS A 65 -9.43 17.03 -18.67
CA LYS A 65 -10.00 16.49 -17.45
C LYS A 65 -9.08 15.41 -16.88
N ARG A 66 -8.69 15.58 -15.62
CA ARG A 66 -8.06 14.53 -14.82
C ARG A 66 -9.14 13.60 -14.27
N ILE A 67 -8.97 12.32 -14.54
CA ILE A 67 -9.81 11.21 -14.08
C ILE A 67 -9.05 10.46 -13.01
N LEU A 68 -9.58 10.52 -11.80
CA LEU A 68 -9.07 9.79 -10.65
C LEU A 68 -9.98 8.58 -10.39
N PRO A 69 -9.43 7.40 -10.03
CA PRO A 69 -10.23 6.34 -9.42
C PRO A 69 -10.84 6.80 -8.08
N GLU A 70 -11.86 6.09 -7.60
CA GLU A 70 -12.53 6.40 -6.32
C GLU A 70 -11.58 6.33 -5.12
N LYS A 71 -10.59 5.44 -5.18
CA LYS A 71 -9.67 5.13 -4.08
C LYS A 71 -8.29 4.80 -4.64
N PHE A 72 -7.25 5.26 -3.96
CA PHE A 72 -5.87 4.85 -4.20
C PHE A 72 -5.44 3.77 -3.20
N SER A 73 -4.52 2.91 -3.61
CA SER A 73 -3.93 1.83 -2.82
C SER A 73 -2.56 2.27 -2.31
N ASN A 74 -2.38 2.34 -0.99
CA ASN A 74 -1.11 2.75 -0.38
C ASN A 74 0.03 1.79 -0.75
N SER A 75 1.24 2.31 -0.94
CA SER A 75 2.43 1.56 -1.38
C SER A 75 2.36 0.94 -2.78
N ASP A 76 1.26 1.07 -3.52
CA ASP A 76 1.13 0.49 -4.85
C ASP A 76 1.13 1.56 -5.95
N GLN A 77 1.36 1.13 -7.18
CA GLN A 77 1.22 2.00 -8.35
C GLN A 77 -0.27 2.21 -8.65
N ASN A 78 -0.71 3.46 -8.59
CA ASN A 78 -2.08 3.88 -8.89
C ASN A 78 -2.08 4.66 -10.21
N GLU A 79 -2.93 4.24 -11.14
CA GLU A 79 -3.05 4.89 -12.44
C GLU A 79 -3.92 6.15 -12.34
N VAL A 80 -3.44 7.23 -12.96
CA VAL A 80 -4.17 8.48 -13.16
C VAL A 80 -4.24 8.75 -14.65
N MET A 81 -5.43 9.09 -15.13
CA MET A 81 -5.66 9.40 -16.54
C MET A 81 -5.95 10.88 -16.73
N ILE A 82 -5.35 11.49 -17.73
CA ILE A 82 -5.62 12.84 -18.20
C ILE A 82 -6.22 12.73 -19.60
N GLN A 83 -7.48 13.11 -19.74
CA GLN A 83 -8.12 13.25 -21.04
C GLN A 83 -7.86 14.65 -21.58
N LEU A 84 -7.29 14.72 -22.78
CA LEU A 84 -6.97 15.95 -23.50
C LEU A 84 -7.84 16.01 -24.75
N THR A 85 -8.34 17.21 -25.08
CA THR A 85 -9.09 17.45 -26.31
C THR A 85 -8.65 18.77 -26.91
N ASN A 86 -8.00 18.68 -28.07
CA ASN A 86 -7.64 19.84 -28.85
C ASN A 86 -8.86 20.29 -29.67
N LYS A 87 -9.39 21.47 -29.39
CA LYS A 87 -10.50 22.07 -30.15
C LYS A 87 -10.00 23.02 -31.24
N HIS A 88 -8.69 23.31 -31.29
CA HIS A 88 -8.11 24.03 -32.41
C HIS A 88 -8.21 23.20 -33.70
N PRO A 89 -8.30 23.84 -34.88
CA PRO A 89 -8.24 23.16 -36.17
C PRO A 89 -6.84 22.70 -36.56
N PHE A 90 -5.81 23.08 -35.80
CA PHE A 90 -4.41 22.81 -36.08
C PHE A 90 -3.74 22.02 -34.95
N THR A 91 -2.57 21.47 -35.25
CA THR A 91 -1.75 20.70 -34.32
C THR A 91 -1.11 21.59 -33.27
N ILE A 92 -1.19 21.19 -32.00
CA ILE A 92 -0.51 21.86 -30.88
C ILE A 92 0.44 20.91 -30.18
N SER A 93 1.51 21.45 -29.60
CA SER A 93 2.32 20.74 -28.61
C SER A 93 1.87 21.18 -27.22
N VAL A 94 1.61 20.21 -26.33
CA VAL A 94 1.13 20.46 -24.97
C VAL A 94 2.13 19.91 -23.97
N GLY A 95 2.65 20.78 -23.11
CA GLY A 95 3.33 20.40 -21.88
C GLY A 95 2.32 20.23 -20.75
N ILE A 96 2.36 19.12 -20.05
CA ILE A 96 1.45 18.71 -18.99
C ILE A 96 2.20 18.77 -17.67
N VAL A 97 1.69 19.57 -16.74
CA VAL A 97 2.15 19.65 -15.35
C VAL A 97 0.95 19.39 -14.45
N ASP A 98 1.01 18.30 -13.69
CA ASP A 98 -0.02 17.92 -12.75
C ASP A 98 0.49 18.18 -11.33
N GLU A 99 -0.20 19.02 -10.56
CA GLU A 99 0.18 19.36 -9.19
C GLU A 99 -0.21 18.21 -8.23
N LEU A 100 0.75 17.32 -8.00
CA LEU A 100 0.57 16.12 -7.16
C LEU A 100 0.74 16.44 -5.67
N PRO A 101 0.00 15.75 -4.78
CA PRO A 101 0.31 15.72 -3.34
C PRO A 101 1.75 15.28 -3.06
N VAL A 102 2.39 15.90 -2.07
CA VAL A 102 3.79 15.63 -1.68
C VAL A 102 4.00 14.15 -1.32
N GLN A 103 2.99 13.52 -0.72
CA GLN A 103 3.00 12.13 -0.27
C GLN A 103 3.04 11.11 -1.42
N PHE A 104 2.93 11.54 -2.68
CA PHE A 104 3.00 10.65 -3.84
C PHE A 104 4.42 10.56 -4.44
N GLN A 105 5.40 11.20 -3.81
CA GLN A 105 6.86 11.14 -4.10
C GLN A 105 7.29 11.51 -5.52
N LYS A 106 6.40 12.09 -6.34
CA LYS A 106 6.69 12.51 -7.71
C LYS A 106 6.72 14.03 -7.80
N ARG A 107 7.92 14.61 -7.89
CA ARG A 107 8.16 16.07 -7.81
C ARG A 107 8.47 16.73 -9.16
N ASP A 108 8.87 15.94 -10.14
CA ASP A 108 9.37 16.34 -11.45
C ASP A 108 8.37 16.04 -12.57
N PHE A 109 7.07 16.09 -12.27
CA PHE A 109 6.05 15.77 -13.26
C PHE A 109 5.99 16.84 -14.37
N PHE A 110 6.62 16.54 -15.50
CA PHE A 110 6.50 17.29 -16.73
C PHE A 110 6.46 16.32 -17.92
N GLN A 111 5.41 16.38 -18.71
CA GLN A 111 5.21 15.48 -19.85
C GLN A 111 4.81 16.26 -21.07
N THR A 112 5.31 15.89 -22.25
CA THR A 112 5.01 16.61 -23.49
C THR A 112 4.34 15.68 -24.49
N THR A 113 3.27 16.16 -25.13
CA THR A 113 2.60 15.44 -26.22
C THR A 113 2.24 16.37 -27.37
N LYS A 114 1.98 15.81 -28.54
CA LYS A 114 1.43 16.52 -29.70
C LYS A 114 -0.02 16.07 -29.89
N LEU A 115 -0.92 17.03 -30.14
CA LEU A 115 -2.32 16.77 -30.39
C LEU A 115 -2.69 17.35 -31.75
N LEU A 116 -3.18 16.53 -32.66
CA LEU A 116 -3.71 16.97 -33.95
C LEU A 116 -4.95 17.84 -33.73
N GLY A 117 -5.31 18.61 -34.76
CA GLY A 117 -6.52 19.43 -34.74
C GLY A 117 -7.76 18.57 -34.52
N LYS A 118 -8.65 19.00 -33.62
CA LYS A 118 -9.89 18.29 -33.25
C LYS A 118 -9.69 16.89 -32.62
N GLU A 119 -8.46 16.52 -32.26
CA GLU A 119 -8.16 15.22 -31.67
C GLU A 119 -8.52 15.15 -30.17
N ARG A 120 -8.93 13.96 -29.73
CA ARG A 120 -9.05 13.59 -28.32
C ARG A 120 -8.13 12.43 -27.99
N THR A 121 -7.31 12.60 -26.97
CA THR A 121 -6.31 11.60 -26.56
C THR A 121 -6.35 11.45 -25.05
N THR A 122 -6.05 10.24 -24.55
CA THR A 122 -5.92 9.96 -23.11
C THR A 122 -4.46 9.66 -22.82
N TYR A 123 -3.91 10.37 -21.84
CA TYR A 123 -2.57 10.13 -21.31
C TYR A 123 -2.70 9.49 -19.93
N SER A 124 -1.99 8.40 -19.65
CA SER A 124 -1.95 7.79 -18.32
C SER A 124 -0.56 7.87 -17.71
N TYR A 125 -0.53 8.01 -16.39
CA TYR A 125 0.69 7.94 -15.59
C TYR A 125 0.40 7.28 -14.25
N SER A 126 1.42 6.74 -13.60
CA SER A 126 1.28 6.15 -12.27
C SER A 126 1.87 7.02 -11.17
N VAL A 127 1.28 6.91 -9.97
CA VAL A 127 1.75 7.50 -8.72
C VAL A 127 1.74 6.45 -7.61
N ARG A 128 2.68 6.55 -6.67
CA ARG A 128 2.78 5.65 -5.51
C ARG A 128 2.66 6.46 -4.22
N PRO A 129 1.49 6.48 -3.57
CA PRO A 129 1.34 7.05 -2.25
C PRO A 129 2.16 6.26 -1.23
N VAL A 130 2.85 6.98 -0.33
CA VAL A 130 3.58 6.37 0.80
C VAL A 130 2.88 6.56 2.14
N GLU A 131 1.79 7.33 2.17
CA GLU A 131 1.01 7.56 3.39
C GLU A 131 -0.49 7.43 3.06
N ARG A 132 -1.24 6.86 4.02
CA ARG A 132 -2.71 6.78 3.94
C ARG A 132 -3.33 8.11 4.33
N GLY A 133 -4.50 8.39 3.78
CA GLY A 133 -5.27 9.58 4.13
C GLY A 133 -6.06 10.15 2.97
N ALA A 134 -6.62 11.33 3.16
CA ALA A 134 -7.30 12.08 2.11
C ALA A 134 -6.36 13.16 1.55
N TYR A 135 -6.14 13.12 0.24
CA TYR A 135 -5.25 14.06 -0.45
C TYR A 135 -6.01 14.84 -1.50
N VAL A 136 -5.50 16.04 -1.77
CA VAL A 136 -6.07 16.95 -2.77
C VAL A 136 -5.03 17.17 -3.84
N PHE A 137 -5.36 16.80 -5.07
CA PHE A 137 -4.56 17.21 -6.21
C PHE A 137 -4.78 18.70 -6.47
N GLY A 138 -3.69 19.41 -6.74
CA GLY A 138 -3.74 20.81 -7.16
C GLY A 138 -4.20 20.94 -8.61
N ASN A 139 -3.76 22.00 -9.28
CA ASN A 139 -4.13 22.28 -10.65
C ASN A 139 -3.50 21.32 -11.66
N LEU A 140 -4.28 20.96 -12.69
CA LEU A 140 -3.74 20.41 -13.93
C LEU A 140 -3.39 21.59 -14.85
N ASN A 141 -2.10 21.89 -14.98
CA ASN A 141 -1.58 22.96 -15.81
C ASN A 141 -1.13 22.43 -17.18
N LEU A 142 -1.67 22.98 -18.25
CA LEU A 142 -1.31 22.64 -19.63
C LEU A 142 -0.68 23.85 -20.33
N TYR A 143 0.46 23.66 -20.97
CA TYR A 143 1.19 24.67 -21.72
C TYR A 143 1.12 24.34 -23.20
N ALA A 144 0.19 24.98 -23.92
CA ALA A 144 0.01 24.77 -25.36
C ALA A 144 0.92 25.71 -26.17
N SER A 145 1.62 25.16 -27.16
CA SER A 145 2.42 25.88 -28.15
C SER A 145 1.94 25.52 -29.56
N SER A 146 1.99 26.48 -30.48
CA SER A 146 1.80 26.18 -31.91
C SER A 146 3.06 25.53 -32.52
N VAL A 147 3.05 25.28 -33.83
CA VAL A 147 4.24 24.82 -34.57
C VAL A 147 5.35 25.88 -34.58
N ILE A 148 4.98 27.17 -34.58
CA ILE A 148 5.90 28.32 -34.52
C ILE A 148 6.68 28.25 -33.19
N GLY A 149 5.93 28.17 -32.08
CA GLY A 149 6.48 27.85 -30.76
C GLY A 149 7.32 28.97 -30.17
N LEU A 150 7.10 30.24 -30.53
CA LEU A 150 7.69 31.39 -29.85
C LEU A 150 6.97 31.65 -28.52
N LEU A 151 5.66 31.37 -28.48
CA LEU A 151 4.81 31.59 -27.32
C LEU A 151 4.17 30.30 -26.82
N ARG A 152 3.81 30.31 -25.53
CA ARG A 152 3.04 29.28 -24.83
C ARG A 152 1.85 29.91 -24.15
N ARG A 153 0.69 29.26 -24.24
CA ARG A 153 -0.49 29.60 -23.45
C ARG A 153 -0.70 28.55 -22.37
N ARG A 154 -0.77 29.00 -21.11
CA ARG A 154 -1.13 28.18 -19.95
C ARG A 154 -2.65 28.08 -19.80
N TYR A 155 -3.13 26.86 -19.66
CA TYR A 155 -4.48 26.51 -19.26
C TYR A 155 -4.44 25.79 -17.91
N THR A 156 -5.47 25.95 -17.10
CA THR A 156 -5.56 25.38 -15.76
C THR A 156 -6.91 24.67 -15.65
N PHE A 157 -6.89 23.38 -15.28
CA PHE A 157 -8.07 22.52 -15.19
C PHE A 157 -8.09 21.73 -13.88
N SER A 158 -9.23 21.09 -13.61
CA SER A 158 -9.35 20.04 -12.58
C SER A 158 -8.94 20.48 -11.16
N ASN A 159 -9.11 21.75 -10.79
CA ASN A 159 -8.65 22.26 -9.49
C ASN A 159 -9.21 21.46 -8.29
N GLU A 160 -8.38 21.25 -7.26
CA GLU A 160 -8.72 20.68 -5.96
C GLU A 160 -9.51 19.35 -5.97
N GLN A 161 -9.12 18.41 -6.83
CA GLN A 161 -9.74 17.08 -6.83
C GLN A 161 -9.24 16.23 -5.65
N LYS A 162 -10.17 15.76 -4.82
CA LYS A 162 -9.86 14.93 -3.63
C LYS A 162 -9.83 13.44 -3.98
N VAL A 163 -8.89 12.72 -3.38
CA VAL A 163 -8.83 11.25 -3.42
C VAL A 163 -8.45 10.70 -2.05
N LYS A 164 -8.99 9.53 -1.70
CA LYS A 164 -8.62 8.80 -0.49
C LYS A 164 -7.63 7.69 -0.82
N VAL A 165 -6.56 7.60 -0.05
CA VAL A 165 -5.55 6.53 -0.11
C VAL A 165 -5.85 5.52 1.00
N TYR A 166 -6.34 4.36 0.60
CA TYR A 166 -6.68 3.23 1.47
C TYR A 166 -5.48 2.30 1.68
N PRO A 167 -5.54 1.42 2.71
CA PRO A 167 -4.63 0.27 2.79
C PRO A 167 -4.58 -0.50 1.47
N SER A 168 -3.48 -1.23 1.27
CA SER A 168 -3.17 -1.87 -0.01
C SER A 168 -4.19 -2.94 -0.41
N PHE A 169 -5.22 -2.54 -1.16
CA PHE A 169 -6.21 -3.47 -1.70
C PHE A 169 -5.70 -4.17 -2.97
N ILE A 170 -4.69 -3.61 -3.65
CA ILE A 170 -4.02 -4.28 -4.77
C ILE A 170 -3.22 -5.47 -4.25
N GLN A 171 -2.44 -5.32 -3.17
CA GLN A 171 -1.75 -6.47 -2.55
C GLN A 171 -2.74 -7.47 -1.98
N MET A 172 -3.81 -7.03 -1.31
CA MET A 172 -4.89 -7.90 -0.86
C MET A 172 -5.42 -8.79 -2.01
N LYS A 173 -5.74 -8.20 -3.17
CA LYS A 173 -6.20 -8.93 -4.36
C LYS A 173 -5.13 -9.87 -4.94
N LYS A 174 -3.86 -9.43 -4.94
CA LYS A 174 -2.72 -10.26 -5.37
C LYS A 174 -2.63 -11.53 -4.52
N TYR A 175 -2.63 -11.41 -3.19
CA TYR A 175 -2.54 -12.55 -2.29
C TYR A 175 -3.79 -13.43 -2.29
N ASP A 176 -4.95 -12.83 -2.51
CA ASP A 176 -6.21 -13.55 -2.71
C ASP A 176 -6.15 -14.48 -3.93
N PHE A 177 -5.68 -13.97 -5.07
CA PHE A 177 -5.47 -14.79 -6.27
C PHE A 177 -4.52 -15.96 -6.01
N LEU A 178 -3.41 -15.70 -5.32
CA LEU A 178 -2.41 -16.72 -4.96
C LEU A 178 -2.95 -17.77 -3.98
N ALA A 179 -3.88 -17.40 -3.11
CA ALA A 179 -4.52 -18.32 -2.18
C ALA A 179 -5.54 -19.26 -2.85
N ILE A 180 -6.14 -18.85 -3.98
CA ILE A 180 -7.16 -19.62 -4.72
C ILE A 180 -6.51 -20.64 -5.66
N ASP A 181 -5.47 -20.27 -6.39
CA ASP A 181 -4.96 -21.05 -7.53
C ASP A 181 -4.21 -22.34 -7.15
N ASN A 182 -4.17 -22.75 -5.88
CA ASN A 182 -3.33 -23.86 -5.36
C ASN A 182 -1.83 -23.78 -5.75
N ARG A 183 -1.37 -22.75 -6.47
CA ARG A 183 0.01 -22.37 -6.81
C ARG A 183 0.77 -21.74 -5.64
N LEU A 184 0.31 -22.05 -4.43
CA LEU A 184 0.90 -21.65 -3.15
C LEU A 184 2.41 -21.95 -3.12
N SER A 185 2.86 -23.05 -3.77
CA SER A 185 4.25 -23.48 -3.79
C SER A 185 5.24 -22.48 -4.44
N HIS A 186 4.81 -21.60 -5.35
CA HIS A 186 5.73 -20.77 -6.13
C HIS A 186 6.22 -19.49 -5.42
N ILE A 187 5.59 -19.06 -4.31
CA ILE A 187 5.94 -17.81 -3.60
C ILE A 187 6.25 -18.12 -2.12
N GLY A 188 6.74 -19.32 -1.83
CA GLY A 188 7.06 -19.73 -0.46
C GLY A 188 5.83 -19.93 0.45
N LEU A 189 4.60 -19.94 -0.09
CA LEU A 189 3.45 -20.38 0.70
C LEU A 189 3.52 -21.91 0.86
N LYS A 190 3.81 -22.38 2.07
CA LYS A 190 4.04 -23.80 2.31
C LYS A 190 2.75 -24.58 2.03
N LYS A 191 2.84 -25.58 1.15
CA LYS A 191 1.76 -26.57 0.98
C LYS A 191 1.74 -27.47 2.21
N ILE A 192 0.88 -27.16 3.17
CA ILE A 192 0.75 -27.96 4.37
C ILE A 192 -0.20 -29.10 4.06
N ARG A 193 0.34 -30.33 4.09
CA ARG A 193 -0.46 -31.55 3.91
C ARG A 193 -1.49 -31.60 5.04
N LYS A 194 -2.77 -31.46 4.70
CA LYS A 194 -3.85 -31.76 5.63
C LYS A 194 -3.86 -33.27 5.89
N ILE A 195 -3.64 -33.68 7.12
CA ILE A 195 -3.76 -35.08 7.54
C ILE A 195 -5.18 -35.22 8.09
N GLY A 196 -6.09 -35.84 7.33
CA GLY A 196 -7.45 -36.15 7.80
C GLY A 196 -8.60 -35.62 6.92
N HIS A 197 -9.82 -36.04 7.26
CA HIS A 197 -11.06 -35.54 6.68
C HIS A 197 -11.30 -34.07 7.11
N THR A 198 -11.95 -33.27 6.26
CA THR A 198 -12.29 -31.85 6.51
C THR A 198 -13.34 -31.65 7.62
N MET A 199 -13.69 -32.72 8.32
CA MET A 199 -14.76 -32.76 9.31
C MET A 199 -14.14 -33.17 10.66
N GLU A 200 -14.52 -32.43 11.71
CA GLU A 200 -14.12 -32.70 13.09
C GLU A 200 -14.93 -33.89 13.61
N PHE A 201 -14.28 -34.85 14.29
CA PHE A 201 -15.00 -35.96 14.91
C PHE A 201 -15.93 -35.42 16.01
N GLU A 202 -17.23 -35.68 15.87
CA GLU A 202 -18.23 -35.22 16.83
C GLU A 202 -18.50 -36.30 17.88
N GLN A 203 -18.91 -37.50 17.41
CA GLN A 203 -19.25 -38.62 18.28
C GLN A 203 -19.28 -39.94 17.50
N ILE A 204 -19.29 -41.07 18.23
CA ILE A 204 -19.63 -42.37 17.66
C ILE A 204 -21.12 -42.60 17.88
N LYS A 205 -21.88 -42.78 16.81
CA LYS A 205 -23.30 -43.13 16.87
C LYS A 205 -23.55 -44.53 16.31
N GLU A 206 -24.72 -45.07 16.59
CA GLU A 206 -25.20 -46.29 15.94
C GLU A 206 -25.48 -46.01 14.46
N TYR A 207 -25.15 -46.97 13.59
CA TYR A 207 -25.36 -46.88 12.15
C TYR A 207 -26.86 -46.82 11.84
N VAL A 208 -27.27 -45.82 11.07
CA VAL A 208 -28.63 -45.73 10.51
C VAL A 208 -28.56 -45.87 9.00
N SER A 209 -29.54 -46.54 8.40
CA SER A 209 -29.67 -46.67 6.95
C SER A 209 -29.62 -45.30 6.27
N GLY A 210 -28.54 -45.04 5.50
CA GLY A 210 -28.24 -43.75 4.88
C GLY A 210 -26.90 -43.15 5.29
N ASP A 211 -26.30 -43.64 6.39
CA ASP A 211 -24.94 -43.26 6.79
C ASP A 211 -23.89 -43.89 5.85
N ASP A 212 -22.76 -43.19 5.63
CA ASP A 212 -21.66 -43.69 4.80
C ASP A 212 -20.96 -44.89 5.46
N VAL A 213 -20.95 -46.03 4.79
CA VAL A 213 -20.25 -47.25 5.25
C VAL A 213 -18.73 -47.06 5.42
N ARG A 214 -18.13 -46.04 4.81
CA ARG A 214 -16.69 -45.73 4.96
C ARG A 214 -16.34 -45.15 6.33
N THR A 215 -17.31 -44.61 7.05
CA THR A 215 -17.09 -44.00 8.37
C THR A 215 -17.34 -44.98 9.52
N VAL A 216 -17.57 -46.27 9.23
CA VAL A 216 -17.76 -47.33 10.23
C VAL A 216 -16.55 -47.44 11.15
N ASN A 217 -16.80 -47.39 12.46
CA ASN A 217 -15.79 -47.57 13.49
C ASN A 217 -15.74 -49.03 13.94
N TRP A 218 -14.94 -49.85 13.27
CA TRP A 218 -14.81 -51.29 13.57
C TRP A 218 -14.44 -51.58 15.03
N LYS A 219 -13.65 -50.70 15.68
CA LYS A 219 -13.25 -50.86 17.08
C LYS A 219 -14.42 -50.65 18.05
N ALA A 220 -15.30 -49.67 17.76
CA ALA A 220 -16.50 -49.45 18.55
C ALA A 220 -17.57 -50.52 18.26
N THR A 221 -17.72 -50.92 16.99
CA THR A 221 -18.62 -52.01 16.56
C THR A 221 -18.29 -53.31 17.27
N ALA A 222 -17.01 -53.69 17.35
CA ALA A 222 -16.57 -54.91 18.04
C ALA A 222 -16.88 -54.90 19.55
N LYS A 223 -16.91 -53.73 20.19
CA LYS A 223 -17.20 -53.60 21.63
C LYS A 223 -18.69 -53.58 21.96
N GLN A 224 -19.52 -52.97 21.11
CA GLN A 224 -20.95 -52.82 21.36
C GLN A 224 -21.82 -53.88 20.67
N ALA A 225 -21.22 -54.76 19.86
CA ALA A 225 -21.91 -55.80 19.08
C ALA A 225 -23.02 -55.28 18.14
N ARG A 226 -22.98 -54.00 17.79
CA ARG A 226 -23.86 -53.31 16.84
C ARG A 226 -23.02 -52.40 15.95
N LEU A 227 -23.46 -52.14 14.72
CA LEU A 227 -22.72 -51.29 13.77
C LEU A 227 -22.62 -49.86 14.29
N MET A 228 -21.39 -49.38 14.49
CA MET A 228 -21.08 -48.04 14.97
C MET A 228 -20.39 -47.22 13.89
N VAL A 229 -20.72 -45.94 13.78
CA VAL A 229 -20.22 -45.00 12.77
C VAL A 229 -19.62 -43.78 13.44
N ASN A 230 -18.48 -43.31 12.93
CA ASN A 230 -17.95 -42.01 13.30
C ASN A 230 -18.80 -40.91 12.63
N GLN A 231 -19.51 -40.14 13.44
CA GLN A 231 -20.16 -38.92 13.00
C GLN A 231 -19.14 -37.79 13.03
N PHE A 232 -19.02 -37.09 11.90
CA PHE A 232 -18.17 -35.92 11.79
C PHE A 232 -19.02 -34.68 11.56
N GLN A 233 -18.58 -33.55 12.11
CA GLN A 233 -19.20 -32.23 11.96
C GLN A 233 -18.28 -31.33 11.12
N ASP A 234 -18.85 -30.38 10.37
CA ASP A 234 -18.05 -29.38 9.67
C ASP A 234 -17.17 -28.60 10.67
N GLU A 235 -15.91 -28.36 10.27
CA GLU A 235 -14.94 -27.58 11.04
C GLU A 235 -15.57 -26.24 11.47
N LYS A 236 -15.69 -26.02 12.79
CA LYS A 236 -16.35 -24.83 13.33
C LYS A 236 -15.67 -23.56 12.81
N MET A 237 -16.47 -22.54 12.48
CA MET A 237 -15.95 -21.21 12.15
C MET A 237 -15.11 -20.66 13.31
N GLN A 238 -13.79 -20.63 13.15
CA GLN A 238 -12.88 -20.20 14.21
C GLN A 238 -12.79 -18.67 14.24
N PRO A 239 -12.88 -18.02 15.41
CA PRO A 239 -12.62 -16.59 15.52
C PRO A 239 -11.12 -16.31 15.44
N VAL A 240 -10.75 -15.42 14.52
CA VAL A 240 -9.39 -14.93 14.36
C VAL A 240 -9.38 -13.40 14.47
N TYR A 241 -8.50 -12.86 15.29
CA TYR A 241 -8.34 -11.42 15.48
C TYR A 241 -6.97 -10.97 15.00
N SER A 242 -6.94 -9.92 14.17
CA SER A 242 -5.74 -9.12 13.98
C SER A 242 -5.68 -8.06 15.07
N ILE A 243 -4.61 -8.07 15.87
CA ILE A 243 -4.36 -7.09 16.92
C ILE A 243 -3.15 -6.26 16.49
N ILE A 244 -3.34 -4.98 16.22
CA ILE A 244 -2.29 -4.09 15.71
C ILE A 244 -1.87 -3.14 16.83
N ASP A 245 -0.60 -3.21 17.22
CA ASP A 245 0.02 -2.18 18.06
C ASP A 245 0.15 -0.89 17.22
N THR A 246 -0.42 0.21 17.70
CA THR A 246 -0.33 1.54 17.10
C THR A 246 0.50 2.50 17.93
N SER A 247 1.39 2.00 18.80
CA SER A 247 2.32 2.81 19.59
C SER A 247 3.57 3.25 18.80
N ARG A 248 4.44 4.01 19.47
CA ARG A 248 5.66 4.57 18.88
C ARG A 248 6.60 3.55 18.24
N VAL A 249 6.66 2.31 18.78
CA VAL A 249 7.58 1.27 18.25
C VAL A 249 7.19 0.81 16.85
N MET A 250 5.95 1.07 16.43
CA MET A 250 5.42 0.75 15.11
C MET A 250 5.51 1.91 14.12
N LYS A 251 6.01 3.08 14.55
CA LYS A 251 6.27 4.25 13.72
C LYS A 251 7.61 4.17 12.96
N MET A 252 8.45 3.20 13.30
CA MET A 252 9.75 3.00 12.65
C MET A 252 9.60 2.99 11.12
N PRO A 253 10.32 3.86 10.39
CA PRO A 253 10.26 3.91 8.94
C PRO A 253 11.02 2.74 8.33
N PHE A 254 10.50 2.24 7.21
CA PHE A 254 11.06 1.14 6.45
C PHE A 254 10.58 1.25 5.00
N ASN A 255 11.50 1.33 4.03
CA ASN A 255 11.20 1.53 2.61
C ASN A 255 10.10 2.57 2.35
N GLU A 256 10.25 3.76 2.96
CA GLU A 256 9.34 4.92 2.86
C GLU A 256 7.97 4.76 3.56
N LEU A 257 7.69 3.61 4.19
CA LEU A 257 6.46 3.33 4.93
C LEU A 257 6.74 3.17 6.43
N LYS A 258 5.73 3.26 7.28
CA LYS A 258 5.84 2.91 8.71
C LYS A 258 5.59 1.41 8.89
N LEU A 259 6.16 0.77 9.92
CA LEU A 259 5.86 -0.65 10.24
C LEU A 259 4.36 -0.90 10.46
N VAL A 260 3.63 0.06 11.03
CA VAL A 260 2.17 0.00 11.17
C VAL A 260 1.46 -0.14 9.82
N ASP A 261 1.99 0.44 8.75
CA ASP A 261 1.39 0.37 7.41
C ASP A 261 1.51 -1.04 6.82
N TYR A 262 2.63 -1.71 7.05
CA TYR A 262 2.80 -3.12 6.71
C TYR A 262 1.84 -4.00 7.51
N ALA A 263 1.71 -3.76 8.82
CA ALA A 263 0.76 -4.50 9.67
C ALA A 263 -0.68 -4.33 9.20
N ILE A 264 -1.07 -3.11 8.83
CA ILE A 264 -2.39 -2.78 8.29
C ILE A 264 -2.65 -3.48 6.95
N ASN A 265 -1.68 -3.45 6.02
CA ASN A 265 -1.79 -4.14 4.73
C ASN A 265 -1.89 -5.66 4.90
N SER A 266 -1.07 -6.23 5.79
CA SER A 266 -1.10 -7.66 6.14
C SER A 266 -2.43 -8.05 6.78
N ALA A 267 -2.94 -7.25 7.73
CA ALA A 267 -4.22 -7.50 8.38
C ALA A 267 -5.37 -7.48 7.35
N LEU A 268 -5.40 -6.52 6.42
CA LEU A 268 -6.42 -6.48 5.36
C LEU A 268 -6.37 -7.73 4.46
N ALA A 269 -5.18 -8.09 3.98
CA ALA A 269 -4.97 -9.27 3.13
C ALA A 269 -5.36 -10.57 3.86
N PHE A 270 -4.90 -10.71 5.10
CA PHE A 270 -5.26 -11.81 5.99
C PHE A 270 -6.77 -11.89 6.21
N SER A 271 -7.42 -10.77 6.55
CA SER A 271 -8.86 -10.71 6.78
C SER A 271 -9.67 -11.17 5.57
N ASN A 272 -9.29 -10.75 4.36
CA ASN A 272 -9.95 -11.20 3.13
C ASN A 272 -9.84 -12.73 2.95
N ILE A 273 -8.65 -13.29 3.16
CA ILE A 273 -8.38 -14.74 3.01
C ILE A 273 -9.14 -15.55 4.09
N ALA A 274 -9.10 -15.11 5.34
CA ALA A 274 -9.79 -15.78 6.44
C ALA A 274 -11.32 -15.76 6.27
N LEU A 275 -11.90 -14.62 5.87
CA LEU A 275 -13.33 -14.53 5.54
C LEU A 275 -13.73 -15.46 4.38
N LYS A 276 -12.89 -15.59 3.35
CA LYS A 276 -13.13 -16.54 2.25
C LYS A 276 -13.03 -18.00 2.66
N LYS A 277 -12.24 -18.30 3.70
CA LYS A 277 -12.17 -19.63 4.34
C LYS A 277 -13.26 -19.85 5.39
N ASN A 278 -14.28 -19.00 5.43
CA ASN A 278 -15.42 -19.04 6.35
C ASN A 278 -15.05 -18.89 7.84
N ASP A 279 -13.87 -18.34 8.15
CA ASP A 279 -13.51 -18.01 9.53
C ASP A 279 -14.11 -16.65 9.94
N LYS A 280 -14.35 -16.47 11.24
CA LYS A 280 -14.84 -15.20 11.78
C LYS A 280 -13.63 -14.29 11.99
N VAL A 281 -13.63 -13.11 11.37
CA VAL A 281 -12.50 -12.18 11.46
C VAL A 281 -12.86 -10.98 12.31
N GLY A 282 -12.02 -10.65 13.28
CA GLY A 282 -12.08 -9.45 14.10
C GLY A 282 -10.80 -8.62 13.99
N LEU A 283 -10.87 -7.37 14.44
CA LEU A 283 -9.76 -6.43 14.40
C LEU A 283 -9.72 -5.62 15.69
N VAL A 284 -8.52 -5.40 16.21
CA VAL A 284 -8.26 -4.57 17.38
C VAL A 284 -7.03 -3.72 17.09
N ASN A 285 -7.06 -2.44 17.46
CA ASN A 285 -5.85 -1.66 17.64
C ASN A 285 -5.73 -1.14 19.06
N PHE A 286 -4.49 -0.95 19.50
CA PHE A 286 -4.18 -0.44 20.82
C PHE A 286 -2.84 0.29 20.82
N SER A 287 -2.74 1.29 21.68
CA SER A 287 -1.53 2.06 21.99
C SER A 287 -1.40 2.13 23.52
N ASN A 288 -1.24 3.32 24.10
CA ASN A 288 -1.45 3.56 25.52
C ASN A 288 -2.94 3.47 25.91
N THR A 289 -3.86 3.45 24.94
CA THR A 289 -5.28 3.19 25.15
C THR A 289 -5.79 2.11 24.18
N ILE A 290 -6.99 1.56 24.43
CA ILE A 290 -7.66 0.70 23.45
C ILE A 290 -8.30 1.59 22.39
N GLY A 291 -7.96 1.36 21.13
CA GLY A 291 -8.58 2.04 20.00
C GLY A 291 -9.90 1.40 19.59
N ASN A 292 -10.03 1.07 18.32
CA ASN A 292 -11.15 0.36 17.74
C ASN A 292 -11.14 -1.12 18.15
N PHE A 293 -12.33 -1.64 18.46
CA PHE A 293 -12.59 -3.06 18.61
C PHE A 293 -13.71 -3.47 17.64
N LEU A 294 -13.35 -4.30 16.67
CA LEU A 294 -14.26 -4.94 15.74
C LEU A 294 -14.44 -6.40 16.14
N PRO A 295 -15.65 -6.84 16.56
CA PRO A 295 -15.90 -8.23 16.92
C PRO A 295 -15.72 -9.17 15.74
N ALA A 296 -15.41 -10.44 16.01
CA ALA A 296 -15.23 -11.42 14.94
C ALA A 296 -16.54 -11.77 14.23
N GLN A 297 -16.62 -11.52 12.91
CA GLN A 297 -17.78 -11.85 12.08
C GLN A 297 -17.35 -12.60 10.80
N ALA A 298 -18.22 -13.47 10.27
CA ALA A 298 -17.96 -14.26 9.06
C ALA A 298 -18.57 -13.64 7.78
N LYS A 299 -19.29 -12.52 7.89
CA LYS A 299 -19.98 -11.90 6.74
C LYS A 299 -18.96 -11.31 5.77
N LYS A 300 -19.04 -11.63 4.47
CA LYS A 300 -18.14 -11.06 3.45
C LYS A 300 -18.21 -9.53 3.37
N THR A 301 -19.38 -8.94 3.60
CA THR A 301 -19.56 -7.48 3.65
C THR A 301 -18.76 -6.81 4.77
N TYR A 302 -18.37 -7.57 5.79
CA TYR A 302 -17.59 -7.08 6.93
C TYR A 302 -16.18 -6.63 6.54
N LEU A 303 -15.67 -7.08 5.39
CA LEU A 303 -14.37 -6.64 4.87
C LEU A 303 -14.33 -5.11 4.67
N ASN A 304 -15.45 -4.50 4.27
CA ASN A 304 -15.53 -3.04 4.12
C ASN A 304 -15.41 -2.33 5.48
N ASN A 305 -16.03 -2.85 6.54
CA ASN A 305 -15.88 -2.31 7.89
C ASN A 305 -14.44 -2.41 8.38
N ILE A 306 -13.77 -3.53 8.12
CA ILE A 306 -12.34 -3.73 8.42
C ILE A 306 -11.51 -2.72 7.63
N LEU A 307 -11.73 -2.59 6.33
CA LEU A 307 -11.01 -1.65 5.45
C LEU A 307 -11.14 -0.20 5.93
N GLU A 308 -12.36 0.26 6.25
CA GLU A 308 -12.60 1.62 6.74
C GLU A 308 -11.96 1.85 8.12
N THR A 309 -11.96 0.84 8.99
CA THR A 309 -11.30 0.97 10.30
C THR A 309 -9.79 1.06 10.12
N LEU A 310 -9.19 0.19 9.30
CA LEU A 310 -7.76 0.21 8.97
C LEU A 310 -7.32 1.51 8.27
N TYR A 311 -8.20 2.10 7.43
CA TYR A 311 -7.94 3.39 6.79
C TYR A 311 -7.76 4.51 7.81
N ASN A 312 -8.53 4.50 8.90
CA ASN A 312 -8.48 5.52 9.95
C ASN A 312 -7.42 5.25 11.03
N MET A 313 -6.64 4.16 10.91
CA MET A 313 -5.55 3.85 11.85
C MET A 313 -4.24 4.52 11.45
N ASP A 314 -3.58 5.13 12.44
CA ASP A 314 -2.20 5.61 12.36
C ASP A 314 -1.45 5.34 13.67
N SER A 315 -0.12 5.48 13.64
CA SER A 315 0.74 5.33 14.81
C SER A 315 0.69 6.56 15.72
N GLU A 316 0.61 6.33 17.02
CA GLU A 316 0.72 7.32 18.08
C GLU A 316 2.16 7.43 18.62
N PHE A 317 2.43 8.46 19.41
CA PHE A 317 3.77 8.75 19.96
C PHE A 317 4.05 8.10 21.31
N LEU A 318 3.02 7.56 21.97
CA LEU A 318 3.12 6.95 23.29
C LEU A 318 3.46 5.45 23.17
N ASP A 319 3.97 4.87 24.26
CA ASP A 319 4.23 3.43 24.35
C ASP A 319 2.94 2.63 24.55
N SER A 320 2.96 1.38 24.08
CA SER A 320 1.80 0.48 24.18
C SER A 320 1.61 -0.11 25.58
N ASP A 321 0.36 -0.08 26.06
CA ASP A 321 -0.05 -0.70 27.33
C ASP A 321 -0.60 -2.11 27.10
N PHE A 322 0.26 -3.10 27.36
CA PHE A 322 -0.08 -4.53 27.25
C PHE A 322 -1.01 -5.02 28.37
N GLY A 323 -1.06 -4.31 29.50
CA GLY A 323 -1.99 -4.59 30.59
C GLY A 323 -3.43 -4.29 30.16
N LEU A 324 -3.64 -3.12 29.54
CA LEU A 324 -4.94 -2.75 28.95
C LEU A 324 -5.35 -3.72 27.85
N LEU A 325 -4.42 -4.08 26.95
CA LEU A 325 -4.68 -5.08 25.92
C LEU A 325 -5.16 -6.40 26.54
N GLN A 326 -4.43 -6.92 27.52
CA GLN A 326 -4.76 -8.18 28.18
C GLN A 326 -6.12 -8.14 28.90
N ALA A 327 -6.44 -7.02 29.56
CA ALA A 327 -7.72 -6.82 30.21
C ALA A 327 -8.88 -6.78 29.19
N MET A 328 -8.68 -6.08 28.06
CA MET A 328 -9.66 -6.00 26.99
C MET A 328 -9.89 -7.36 26.33
N VAL A 329 -8.82 -8.07 25.97
CA VAL A 329 -8.91 -9.43 25.39
C VAL A 329 -9.69 -10.35 26.35
N ARG A 330 -9.35 -10.35 27.64
CA ARG A 330 -10.04 -11.16 28.66
C ARG A 330 -11.55 -10.84 28.75
N ARG A 331 -11.95 -9.58 28.59
CA ARG A 331 -13.34 -9.13 28.74
C ARG A 331 -14.16 -9.30 27.47
N ARG A 332 -13.57 -9.08 26.30
CA ARG A 332 -14.28 -8.97 25.01
C ARG A 332 -14.13 -10.21 24.12
N ILE A 333 -13.02 -10.94 24.23
CA ILE A 333 -12.75 -12.15 23.45
C ILE A 333 -12.91 -13.35 24.38
N THR A 334 -14.15 -13.80 24.56
CA THR A 334 -14.51 -14.83 25.55
C THR A 334 -14.25 -16.26 25.05
N HIS A 335 -14.24 -16.47 23.73
CA HIS A 335 -14.01 -17.77 23.10
C HIS A 335 -12.54 -17.96 22.73
N ARG A 336 -12.05 -19.20 22.81
CA ARG A 336 -10.74 -19.58 22.28
C ARG A 336 -10.65 -19.15 20.81
N SER A 337 -9.60 -18.39 20.50
CA SER A 337 -9.46 -17.64 19.25
C SER A 337 -7.99 -17.62 18.84
N LEU A 338 -7.72 -17.42 17.56
CA LEU A 338 -6.38 -17.11 17.06
C LEU A 338 -6.17 -15.60 17.17
N LEU A 339 -5.11 -15.17 17.83
CA LEU A 339 -4.75 -13.76 17.96
C LEU A 339 -3.43 -13.52 17.23
N LEU A 340 -3.49 -12.75 16.15
CA LEU A 340 -2.33 -12.30 15.39
C LEU A 340 -1.94 -10.91 15.88
N LEU A 341 -0.95 -10.85 16.77
CA LEU A 341 -0.47 -9.61 17.37
C LEU A 341 0.69 -9.04 16.53
N TYR A 342 0.44 -7.95 15.83
CA TYR A 342 1.45 -7.17 15.12
C TYR A 342 2.05 -6.14 16.08
N THR A 343 3.31 -6.30 16.44
CA THR A 343 4.02 -5.41 17.36
C THR A 343 5.51 -5.41 17.03
N ASN A 344 6.26 -4.48 17.62
CA ASN A 344 7.72 -4.53 17.60
C ASN A 344 8.29 -4.46 19.03
N PHE A 345 9.51 -4.94 19.21
CA PHE A 345 10.27 -4.84 20.44
C PHE A 345 11.67 -4.31 20.09
N GLU A 346 12.05 -3.17 20.66
CA GLU A 346 13.36 -2.56 20.43
C GLU A 346 14.48 -3.36 21.11
N HIS A 347 14.24 -3.82 22.34
CA HIS A 347 15.20 -4.56 23.16
C HIS A 347 14.55 -5.73 23.90
N ILE A 348 15.36 -6.69 24.34
CA ILE A 348 14.90 -7.88 25.08
C ILE A 348 14.24 -7.51 26.41
N SER A 349 14.71 -6.46 27.08
CA SER A 349 14.11 -5.92 28.30
C SER A 349 12.67 -5.44 28.07
N SER A 350 12.38 -4.82 26.93
CA SER A 350 11.03 -4.40 26.55
C SER A 350 10.11 -5.61 26.30
N LEU A 351 10.62 -6.71 25.75
CA LEU A 351 9.87 -7.96 25.68
C LEU A 351 9.57 -8.50 27.08
N HIS A 352 10.58 -8.60 27.97
CA HIS A 352 10.40 -9.15 29.32
C HIS A 352 9.34 -8.39 30.13
N ARG A 353 9.28 -7.06 30.02
CA ARG A 353 8.22 -6.25 30.65
C ARG A 353 6.81 -6.61 30.15
N LYS A 354 6.67 -6.92 28.86
CA LYS A 354 5.40 -7.24 28.20
C LYS A 354 5.01 -8.73 28.33
N LEU A 355 5.99 -9.59 28.63
CA LEU A 355 5.86 -11.05 28.61
C LEU A 355 4.78 -11.62 29.55
N PRO A 356 4.60 -11.16 30.81
CA PRO A 356 3.56 -11.68 31.68
C PRO A 356 2.15 -11.52 31.10
N TYR A 357 1.89 -10.40 30.41
CA TYR A 357 0.61 -10.12 29.76
C TYR A 357 0.39 -11.01 28.54
N LEU A 358 1.43 -11.19 27.70
CA LEU A 358 1.40 -12.09 26.55
C LEU A 358 1.13 -13.54 26.98
N GLN A 359 1.78 -14.01 28.05
CA GLN A 359 1.54 -15.33 28.61
C GLN A 359 0.11 -15.48 29.12
N ALA A 360 -0.43 -14.46 29.79
CA ALA A 360 -1.82 -14.49 30.27
C ALA A 360 -2.83 -14.59 29.11
N ILE A 361 -2.55 -13.94 27.99
CA ILE A 361 -3.36 -14.06 26.76
C ILE A 361 -3.21 -15.47 26.15
N ALA A 362 -1.98 -15.96 26.02
CA ALA A 362 -1.66 -17.25 25.42
C ALA A 362 -2.23 -18.46 26.19
N LYS A 363 -2.51 -18.31 27.50
CA LYS A 363 -3.20 -19.34 28.29
C LYS A 363 -4.63 -19.63 27.79
N LYS A 364 -5.31 -18.65 27.20
CA LYS A 364 -6.72 -18.79 26.75
C LYS A 364 -6.87 -18.82 25.24
N HIS A 365 -5.94 -18.24 24.50
CA HIS A 365 -6.00 -18.07 23.05
C HIS A 365 -4.71 -18.54 22.40
N VAL A 366 -4.78 -18.95 21.13
CA VAL A 366 -3.57 -19.20 20.35
C VAL A 366 -2.99 -17.84 19.96
N LEU A 367 -1.92 -17.43 20.64
CA LEU A 367 -1.27 -16.15 20.39
C LEU A 367 -0.11 -16.33 19.41
N VAL A 368 -0.13 -15.58 18.32
CA VAL A 368 0.98 -15.40 17.38
C VAL A 368 1.50 -13.98 17.50
N VAL A 369 2.74 -13.83 17.95
CA VAL A 369 3.42 -12.53 18.00
C VAL A 369 4.21 -12.35 16.72
N ILE A 370 3.84 -11.34 15.95
CA ILE A 370 4.39 -11.00 14.65
C ILE A 370 5.21 -9.73 14.84
N PHE A 371 6.51 -9.82 14.60
CA PHE A 371 7.44 -8.70 14.77
C PHE A 371 8.53 -8.71 13.70
N PHE A 372 9.22 -7.57 13.59
CA PHE A 372 9.99 -7.23 12.40
C PHE A 372 11.49 -7.45 12.57
N GLU A 373 12.11 -7.95 11.51
CA GLU A 373 13.55 -7.85 11.27
C GLU A 373 13.87 -6.51 10.60
N ASN A 374 14.99 -5.91 10.97
CA ASN A 374 15.51 -4.74 10.27
C ASN A 374 16.48 -5.20 9.17
N THR A 375 16.07 -5.09 7.91
CA THR A 375 16.88 -5.52 6.76
C THR A 375 18.11 -4.64 6.52
N GLU A 376 18.09 -3.37 6.94
CA GLU A 376 19.25 -2.48 6.83
C GLU A 376 20.35 -2.90 7.81
N LEU A 377 19.99 -3.26 9.04
CA LEU A 377 20.95 -3.86 9.99
C LEU A 377 21.51 -5.20 9.50
N ARG A 378 20.75 -5.94 8.67
CA ARG A 378 21.24 -7.17 8.04
C ARG A 378 22.27 -6.89 6.96
N LYS A 379 22.03 -5.89 6.11
CA LYS A 379 23.05 -5.47 5.13
C LYS A 379 24.33 -5.03 5.83
N LEU A 380 24.22 -4.27 6.93
CA LEU A 380 25.36 -3.80 7.71
C LEU A 380 26.17 -4.94 8.34
N SER A 381 25.51 -6.02 8.79
CA SER A 381 26.22 -7.17 9.38
C SER A 381 27.02 -7.98 8.36
N ASP A 382 26.60 -7.95 7.09
CA ASP A 382 27.12 -8.82 6.02
C ASP A 382 28.30 -8.19 5.25
N VAL A 383 28.50 -6.87 5.41
CA VAL A 383 29.61 -6.14 4.78
C VAL A 383 30.91 -6.40 5.55
N ALA A 384 32.02 -6.62 4.82
CA ALA A 384 33.34 -6.72 5.41
C ALA A 384 33.81 -5.34 5.90
N PRO A 385 34.17 -5.18 7.18
CA PRO A 385 34.58 -3.88 7.71
C PRO A 385 35.96 -3.47 7.18
N GLU A 386 36.12 -2.20 6.77
CA GLU A 386 37.40 -1.67 6.30
C GLU A 386 38.09 -0.84 7.38
N ASN A 387 37.33 -0.26 8.31
CA ASN A 387 37.83 0.57 9.40
C ASN A 387 37.25 0.18 10.77
N VAL A 388 37.79 0.77 11.85
CA VAL A 388 37.35 0.48 13.23
C VAL A 388 35.89 0.89 13.48
N SER A 389 35.41 1.97 12.87
CA SER A 389 34.00 2.39 12.97
C SER A 389 33.08 1.33 12.37
N ASP A 390 33.44 0.78 11.22
CA ASP A 390 32.68 -0.29 10.57
C ASP A 390 32.59 -1.53 11.47
N ILE A 391 33.66 -1.87 12.19
CA ILE A 391 33.66 -2.97 13.17
C ILE A 391 32.65 -2.70 14.29
N PHE A 392 32.59 -1.48 14.81
CA PHE A 392 31.62 -1.10 15.84
C PHE A 392 30.19 -1.21 15.31
N ASP A 393 29.91 -0.62 14.16
CA ASP A 393 28.60 -0.65 13.51
C ASP A 393 28.15 -2.09 13.22
N GLN A 394 29.04 -2.91 12.67
CA GLN A 394 28.80 -4.34 12.40
C GLN A 394 28.49 -5.11 13.70
N THR A 395 29.26 -4.88 14.76
CA THR A 395 29.08 -5.55 16.06
C THR A 395 27.72 -5.20 16.67
N ILE A 396 27.34 -3.92 16.63
CA ILE A 396 26.03 -3.47 17.11
C ILE A 396 24.90 -4.10 16.28
N ALA A 397 25.02 -4.11 14.94
CA ALA A 397 24.04 -4.75 14.07
C ALA A 397 23.88 -6.26 14.36
N GLN A 398 24.99 -6.97 14.58
CA GLN A 398 24.97 -8.39 14.96
C GLN A 398 24.31 -8.61 16.33
N GLN A 399 24.58 -7.74 17.31
CA GLN A 399 23.93 -7.80 18.62
C GLN A 399 22.41 -7.62 18.50
N PHE A 400 21.94 -6.65 17.70
CA PHE A 400 20.51 -6.46 17.46
C PHE A 400 19.85 -7.69 16.81
N GLN A 401 20.52 -8.33 15.85
CA GLN A 401 20.02 -9.56 15.24
C GLN A 401 19.97 -10.72 16.24
N PHE A 402 21.00 -10.85 17.07
CA PHE A 402 21.05 -11.86 18.11
C PHE A 402 19.89 -11.67 19.11
N ASP A 403 19.65 -10.44 19.56
CA ASP A 403 18.55 -10.09 20.45
C ASP A 403 17.19 -10.48 19.86
N LYS A 404 16.95 -10.23 18.57
CA LYS A 404 15.71 -10.66 17.89
C LYS A 404 15.53 -12.18 17.90
N LYS A 405 16.60 -12.95 17.65
CA LYS A 405 16.57 -14.42 17.72
C LYS A 405 16.33 -14.91 19.16
N LEU A 406 16.90 -14.23 20.15
CA LEU A 406 16.66 -14.52 21.56
C LEU A 406 15.19 -14.27 21.94
N MET A 407 14.61 -13.14 21.51
CA MET A 407 13.18 -12.85 21.70
C MET A 407 12.27 -13.94 21.15
N VAL A 408 12.57 -14.45 19.95
CA VAL A 408 11.83 -15.58 19.34
C VAL A 408 11.87 -16.80 20.27
N ARG A 409 13.07 -17.18 20.74
CA ARG A 409 13.24 -18.34 21.64
C ARG A 409 12.49 -18.16 22.95
N GLU A 410 12.58 -17.00 23.58
CA GLU A 410 11.89 -16.69 24.84
C GLU A 410 10.36 -16.82 24.71
N LEU A 411 9.78 -16.34 23.61
CA LEU A 411 8.36 -16.47 23.33
C LEU A 411 7.96 -17.93 23.10
N GLN A 412 8.73 -18.65 22.27
CA GLN A 412 8.45 -20.05 21.92
C GLN A 412 8.56 -21.00 23.12
N GLN A 413 9.54 -20.81 24.00
CA GLN A 413 9.67 -21.58 25.24
C GLN A 413 8.45 -21.46 26.15
N ARG A 414 7.65 -20.40 25.99
CA ARG A 414 6.42 -20.15 26.74
C ARG A 414 5.15 -20.52 25.97
N GLY A 415 5.29 -21.28 24.88
CA GLY A 415 4.18 -21.74 24.05
C GLY A 415 3.57 -20.66 23.16
N ILE A 416 4.17 -19.48 23.08
CA ILE A 416 3.70 -18.37 22.24
C ILE A 416 4.26 -18.57 20.83
N GLN A 417 3.38 -18.63 19.83
CA GLN A 417 3.79 -18.74 18.43
C GLN A 417 4.39 -17.41 17.97
N THR A 418 5.36 -17.45 17.06
CA THR A 418 6.04 -16.24 16.61
C THR A 418 6.23 -16.23 15.10
N VAL A 419 6.19 -15.03 14.52
CA VAL A 419 6.64 -14.76 13.15
C VAL A 419 7.62 -13.59 13.22
N LEU A 420 8.90 -13.90 13.02
CA LEU A 420 9.96 -12.90 12.83
C LEU A 420 10.21 -12.80 11.33
N THR A 421 10.05 -11.62 10.75
CA THR A 421 10.07 -11.44 9.29
C THR A 421 10.48 -10.04 8.89
N ALA A 422 11.04 -9.89 7.69
CA ALA A 422 11.15 -8.59 7.03
C ALA A 422 9.73 -8.02 6.76
N PRO A 423 9.54 -6.68 6.79
CA PRO A 423 8.25 -6.04 6.54
C PRO A 423 7.62 -6.40 5.19
N GLU A 424 8.41 -6.59 4.14
CA GLU A 424 7.92 -6.95 2.79
C GLU A 424 7.27 -8.34 2.74
N ASP A 425 7.78 -9.28 3.55
CA ASP A 425 7.31 -10.66 3.59
C ASP A 425 6.22 -10.89 4.65
N LEU A 426 5.88 -9.84 5.42
CA LEU A 426 4.96 -9.91 6.56
C LEU A 426 3.63 -10.59 6.19
N THR A 427 3.00 -10.15 5.11
CA THR A 427 1.69 -10.64 4.69
C THR A 427 1.73 -12.13 4.36
N VAL A 428 2.73 -12.56 3.59
CA VAL A 428 2.91 -13.95 3.17
C VAL A 428 3.16 -14.83 4.39
N ASN A 429 4.09 -14.43 5.25
CA ASN A 429 4.46 -15.20 6.44
C ASN A 429 3.32 -15.28 7.47
N THR A 430 2.51 -14.22 7.58
CA THR A 430 1.32 -14.22 8.45
C THR A 430 0.26 -15.19 7.95
N ILE A 431 -0.06 -15.16 6.65
CA ILE A 431 -1.01 -16.09 6.02
C ILE A 431 -0.52 -17.53 6.18
N ASN A 432 0.77 -17.78 5.91
CA ASN A 432 1.39 -19.09 6.10
C ASN A 432 1.24 -19.60 7.52
N LYS A 433 1.52 -18.75 8.52
CA LYS A 433 1.43 -19.15 9.92
C LYS A 433 0.00 -19.48 10.32
N TYR A 434 -0.98 -18.71 9.84
CA TYR A 434 -2.39 -19.02 10.02
C TYR A 434 -2.76 -20.39 9.42
N LEU A 435 -2.34 -20.65 8.16
CA LEU A 435 -2.61 -21.93 7.50
C LEU A 435 -1.93 -23.09 8.24
N GLU A 436 -0.74 -22.89 8.79
CA GLU A 436 -0.02 -23.87 9.62
C GLU A 436 -0.77 -24.20 10.90
N ILE A 437 -1.22 -23.18 11.63
CA ILE A 437 -1.97 -23.35 12.87
C ILE A 437 -3.27 -24.09 12.61
N LYS A 438 -3.98 -23.72 11.55
CA LYS A 438 -5.23 -24.38 11.14
C LYS A 438 -5.00 -25.84 10.75
N ALA A 439 -3.97 -26.11 9.93
CA ALA A 439 -3.65 -27.48 9.51
C ALA A 439 -3.17 -28.39 10.66
N ARG A 440 -2.61 -27.83 11.73
CA ARG A 440 -2.20 -28.56 12.94
C ARG A 440 -3.33 -28.76 13.96
N GLY A 441 -4.50 -28.15 13.75
CA GLY A 441 -5.61 -28.22 14.71
C GLY A 441 -5.29 -27.60 16.07
N LEU A 442 -4.46 -26.55 16.12
CA LEU A 442 -4.05 -25.91 17.38
C LEU A 442 -5.15 -25.01 18.00
N LEU A 443 -6.19 -24.71 17.24
CA LEU A 443 -7.26 -23.77 17.60
C LEU A 443 -8.43 -24.43 18.30
#